data_AF-A0A444J6F8-F1
#
_entry.id   AF-A0A444J6F8-F1
#
_cell.length_a   1.000
_cell.length_b   1.000
_cell.length_c   1.000
_cell.angle_alpha   90.00
_cell.angle_beta   90.00
_cell.angle_gamma   90.00
#
_symmetry.space_group_name_H-M   'P 1'
#
loop_
_entity.id
_entity.type
_entity.pdbx_description
1 polymer ?
#
loop_
_entity_poly.entity_id
_entity_poly.type
_entity_poly.pdbx_seq_one_letter_code
_entity_poly.pdbx_strand_id
1 'polypeptide(L)'
;NFFHPSIFADFFTLTYSFQKLYSSYCDCRGSAMGSSCYLLHHQGENAHCRIWDQLNGMIGEETDKGPLWNLRDLCRRVWPEGEHGENIEGSLVDWLMGSIFHEAMRLREDVNILNNYGSATFKNRQMRAAQENGSQPQNFPASRLAKIMDRKNLIKRVAVDVMQQMEQLAFLFGQANNMLRTMLSGLADNFLLVRFLVEQEDIVEDLWGEGLVDVFADMFLGTPARGFCAAGSSYMSGQWYTRALIMYKRALVFDEGCNEAGGKIEELQLLIQKNSAFLGAA
;
A
#
# COMPACT_ATOMS: atom_id res chain seq x y z
N ASN A 1 -23.42 -6.35 -5.96
CA ASN A 1 -22.24 -5.93 -5.18
C ASN A 1 -20.96 -6.17 -5.96
N PHE A 2 -20.57 -5.24 -6.83
CA PHE A 2 -19.30 -5.30 -7.57
C PHE A 2 -18.16 -4.75 -6.69
N PHE A 3 -17.88 -5.42 -5.56
CA PHE A 3 -16.65 -5.15 -4.82
C PHE A 3 -15.53 -5.96 -5.47
N HIS A 4 -14.57 -5.27 -6.10
CA HIS A 4 -13.54 -5.92 -6.89
C HIS A 4 -12.40 -6.41 -5.96
N PRO A 5 -12.08 -7.72 -5.91
CA PRO A 5 -10.97 -8.23 -5.08
C PRO A 5 -9.63 -7.54 -5.35
N SER A 6 -9.47 -6.93 -6.53
CA SER A 6 -8.29 -6.13 -6.86
C SER A 6 -8.10 -4.93 -5.93
N ILE A 7 -9.14 -4.35 -5.34
CA ILE A 7 -8.97 -3.21 -4.40
C ILE A 7 -8.11 -3.64 -3.20
N PHE A 8 -8.39 -4.81 -2.62
CA PHE A 8 -7.60 -5.33 -1.51
C PHE A 8 -6.18 -5.72 -1.97
N ALA A 9 -6.06 -6.40 -3.11
CA ALA A 9 -4.76 -6.80 -3.65
C ALA A 9 -3.85 -5.59 -3.95
N ASP A 10 -4.41 -4.57 -4.60
CA ASP A 10 -3.72 -3.32 -4.95
C ASP A 10 -3.38 -2.53 -3.68
N PHE A 11 -4.29 -2.48 -2.70
CA PHE A 11 -4.03 -1.81 -1.42
C PHE A 11 -2.95 -2.53 -0.59
N PHE A 12 -2.93 -3.86 -0.57
CA PHE A 12 -1.91 -4.63 0.15
C PHE A 12 -0.53 -4.37 -0.48
N THR A 13 -0.44 -4.43 -1.81
CA THR A 13 0.78 -4.12 -2.56
C THR A 13 1.26 -2.69 -2.32
N LEU A 14 0.33 -1.74 -2.31
CA LEU A 14 0.61 -0.35 -2.04
C LEU A 14 1.10 -0.14 -0.60
N THR A 15 0.52 -0.84 0.38
CA THR A 15 0.92 -0.73 1.78
C THR A 15 2.35 -1.20 1.99
N TYR A 16 2.77 -2.32 1.39
CA TYR A 16 4.17 -2.74 1.41
C TYR A 16 5.10 -1.72 0.73
N SER A 17 4.66 -1.12 -0.37
CA SER A 17 5.42 -0.06 -1.04
C SER A 17 5.61 1.15 -0.12
N PHE A 18 4.56 1.53 0.61
CA PHE A 18 4.62 2.58 1.62
C PHE A 18 5.49 2.22 2.81
N GLN A 19 5.41 0.99 3.34
CA GLN A 19 6.27 0.53 4.44
C GLN A 19 7.76 0.62 4.06
N LYS A 20 8.11 0.24 2.82
CA LYS A 20 9.47 0.37 2.28
C LYS A 20 9.92 1.84 2.19
N LEU A 21 9.03 2.72 1.73
CA LEU A 21 9.24 4.16 1.70
C LEU A 21 9.47 4.72 3.12
N TYR A 22 8.59 4.37 4.05
CA TYR A 22 8.63 4.83 5.44
C TYR A 22 9.88 4.31 6.17
N SER A 23 10.28 3.05 5.94
CA SER A 23 11.55 2.50 6.44
C SER A 23 12.74 3.28 5.91
N SER A 24 12.77 3.59 4.61
CA SER A 24 13.84 4.40 4.01
C SER A 24 13.89 5.80 4.62
N TYR A 25 12.74 6.40 4.93
CA TYR A 25 12.65 7.65 5.68
C TYR A 25 13.15 7.51 7.13
N CYS A 26 12.77 6.46 7.85
CA CYS A 26 13.22 6.19 9.21
C CYS A 26 14.73 5.99 9.29
N ASP A 27 15.35 5.30 8.33
CA ASP A 27 16.80 5.15 8.27
C ASP A 27 17.52 6.50 8.13
N CYS A 28 16.93 7.43 7.37
CA CYS A 28 17.41 8.80 7.23
C CYS A 28 17.27 9.60 8.54
N ARG A 29 16.26 9.26 9.37
CA ARG A 29 15.97 9.94 10.65
C ARG A 29 16.76 9.36 11.83
N GLY A 30 16.89 8.04 11.92
CA GLY A 30 17.43 7.31 13.08
C GLY A 30 18.94 7.38 13.24
N SER A 31 19.68 7.70 12.18
CA SER A 31 21.15 7.76 12.21
C SER A 31 21.71 9.01 12.93
N ALA A 32 20.88 9.91 13.46
CA ALA A 32 21.36 11.14 14.10
C ALA A 32 20.49 11.61 15.28
N MET A 33 21.01 11.42 16.51
CA MET A 33 20.48 12.09 17.72
C MET A 33 20.79 13.60 17.67
N GLY A 34 19.82 14.43 17.28
CA GLY A 34 19.92 15.89 17.38
C GLY A 34 18.84 16.65 16.59
N SER A 35 18.24 17.67 17.19
CA SER A 35 17.00 18.34 16.73
C SER A 35 17.12 19.25 15.48
N SER A 36 17.81 18.83 14.42
CA SER A 36 17.79 19.56 13.14
C SER A 36 17.54 18.64 11.96
N CYS A 37 16.50 18.95 11.18
CA CYS A 37 16.05 18.22 10.00
C CYS A 37 17.22 17.80 9.07
N TYR A 38 17.59 16.52 9.10
CA TYR A 38 18.80 15.97 8.45
C TYR A 38 18.64 15.64 6.95
N LEU A 39 17.44 15.81 6.39
CA LEU A 39 17.21 15.81 4.94
C LEU A 39 18.08 16.85 4.19
N LEU A 40 18.82 17.71 4.89
CA LEU A 40 19.69 18.71 4.31
C LEU A 40 21.20 18.42 4.48
N HIS A 41 21.56 17.41 5.28
CA HIS A 41 22.94 17.24 5.78
C HIS A 41 23.63 15.93 5.38
N HIS A 42 22.95 15.00 4.70
CA HIS A 42 23.62 13.80 4.20
C HIS A 42 24.51 14.12 2.99
N GLN A 43 25.82 13.94 3.15
CA GLN A 43 26.80 13.91 2.04
C GLN A 43 26.70 12.61 1.20
N GLY A 44 25.84 11.67 1.59
CA GLY A 44 25.52 10.52 0.76
C GLY A 44 24.43 10.92 -0.23
N GLU A 45 24.78 11.10 -1.49
CA GLU A 45 23.87 11.38 -2.63
C GLU A 45 22.69 10.38 -2.77
N ASN A 46 22.61 9.33 -1.94
CA ASN A 46 21.80 8.13 -2.18
C ASN A 46 20.50 8.03 -1.37
N ALA A 47 20.30 8.80 -0.31
CA ALA A 47 19.12 8.66 0.56
C ALA A 47 17.87 9.33 -0.03
N HIS A 48 18.07 10.56 -0.50
CA HIS A 48 17.07 11.39 -1.16
C HIS A 48 16.59 10.82 -2.49
N CYS A 49 17.54 10.28 -3.27
CA CYS A 49 17.23 9.56 -4.50
C CYS A 49 16.36 8.33 -4.21
N ARG A 50 16.61 7.60 -3.12
CA ARG A 50 15.79 6.42 -2.76
C ARG A 50 14.34 6.77 -2.40
N ILE A 51 14.12 7.77 -1.56
CA ILE A 51 12.77 8.25 -1.21
C ILE A 51 12.05 8.75 -2.48
N TRP A 52 12.75 9.50 -3.32
CA TRP A 52 12.23 10.00 -4.59
C TRP A 52 11.85 8.87 -5.55
N ASP A 53 12.74 7.90 -5.76
CA ASP A 53 12.51 6.77 -6.68
C ASP A 53 11.36 5.89 -6.19
N GLN A 54 11.25 5.68 -4.88
CA GLN A 54 10.13 4.93 -4.28
C GLN A 54 8.81 5.67 -4.43
N LEU A 55 8.78 6.99 -4.15
CA LEU A 55 7.58 7.82 -4.36
C LEU A 55 7.15 7.82 -5.84
N ASN A 56 8.10 7.96 -6.77
CA ASN A 56 7.81 7.90 -8.20
C ASN A 56 7.33 6.52 -8.63
N GLY A 57 7.91 5.45 -8.09
CA GLY A 57 7.42 4.09 -8.35
C GLY A 57 6.00 3.87 -7.85
N MET A 58 5.62 4.49 -6.72
CA MET A 58 4.26 4.39 -6.16
C MET A 58 3.23 5.24 -6.92
N ILE A 59 3.59 6.46 -7.30
CA ILE A 59 2.68 7.44 -7.92
C ILE A 59 2.64 7.27 -9.44
N GLY A 60 3.80 7.10 -10.07
CA GLY A 60 4.00 7.16 -11.51
C GLY A 60 3.81 8.57 -12.08
N GLU A 61 3.52 8.60 -13.38
CA GLU A 61 3.18 9.79 -14.14
C GLU A 61 1.76 9.69 -14.70
N GLU A 62 1.19 10.79 -15.16
CA GLU A 62 -0.16 10.79 -15.74
C GLU A 62 -0.30 9.82 -16.94
N THR A 63 0.78 9.71 -17.74
CA THR A 63 0.85 8.81 -18.90
C THR A 63 1.31 7.39 -18.57
N ASP A 64 1.90 7.18 -17.39
CA ASP A 64 2.39 5.88 -16.92
C ASP A 64 2.14 5.75 -15.41
N LYS A 65 0.91 5.36 -15.08
CA LYS A 65 0.35 5.44 -13.73
C LYS A 65 0.92 4.37 -12.81
N GLY A 66 1.38 4.81 -11.63
CA GLY A 66 1.82 3.93 -10.56
C GLY A 66 0.64 3.28 -9.81
N PRO A 67 0.94 2.33 -8.91
CA PRO A 67 -0.07 1.58 -8.15
C PRO A 67 -0.99 2.48 -7.31
N LEU A 68 -0.48 3.57 -6.71
CA LEU A 68 -1.31 4.49 -5.93
C LEU A 68 -2.33 5.22 -6.81
N TRP A 69 -1.90 5.64 -8.01
CA TRP A 69 -2.77 6.30 -8.97
C TRP A 69 -3.84 5.34 -9.49
N ASN A 70 -3.44 4.12 -9.88
CA ASN A 70 -4.36 3.10 -10.36
C ASN A 70 -5.41 2.72 -9.30
N LEU A 71 -4.99 2.56 -8.04
CA LEU A 71 -5.91 2.28 -6.94
C LEU A 71 -6.89 3.45 -6.71
N ARG A 72 -6.40 4.69 -6.73
CA ARG A 72 -7.25 5.88 -6.61
C ARG A 72 -8.29 5.96 -7.73
N ASP A 73 -7.89 5.71 -8.98
CA ASP A 73 -8.81 5.71 -10.12
C ASP A 73 -9.81 4.54 -10.06
N LEU A 74 -9.39 3.38 -9.52
CA LEU A 74 -10.27 2.24 -9.28
C LEU A 74 -11.31 2.57 -8.21
N CYS A 75 -10.91 3.11 -7.06
CA CYS A 75 -11.82 3.52 -5.99
C CYS A 75 -12.87 4.52 -6.50
N ARG A 76 -12.46 5.53 -7.28
CA ARG A 76 -13.38 6.51 -7.89
C ARG A 76 -14.40 5.83 -8.82
N ARG A 77 -13.98 4.80 -9.54
CA ARG A 77 -14.85 4.07 -10.47
C ARG A 77 -15.84 3.17 -9.73
N VAL A 78 -15.42 2.55 -8.63
CA VAL A 78 -16.28 1.69 -7.81
C VAL A 78 -17.25 2.53 -6.97
N TRP A 79 -16.83 3.71 -6.52
CA TRP A 79 -17.61 4.63 -5.70
C TRP A 79 -17.60 6.05 -6.28
N PRO A 80 -18.39 6.31 -7.34
CA PRO A 80 -18.40 7.61 -8.01
C PRO A 80 -18.98 8.74 -7.14
N GLU A 81 -18.45 9.94 -7.35
CA GLU A 81 -18.99 11.19 -6.78
C GLU A 81 -20.46 11.40 -7.21
N GLY A 82 -21.37 11.47 -6.23
CA GLY A 82 -22.79 11.74 -6.47
C GLY A 82 -23.77 10.66 -6.00
N GLU A 83 -23.31 9.43 -5.78
CA GLU A 83 -24.11 8.33 -5.18
C GLU A 83 -23.90 8.19 -3.66
N HIS A 84 -23.39 9.25 -3.02
CA HIS A 84 -22.98 9.26 -1.61
C HIS A 84 -24.13 9.06 -0.62
N GLY A 85 -25.38 9.12 -1.09
CA GLY A 85 -26.56 8.83 -0.28
C GLY A 85 -26.81 7.33 -0.04
N GLU A 86 -26.29 6.44 -0.90
CA GLU A 86 -26.59 4.99 -0.84
C GLU A 86 -25.41 4.15 -0.33
N ASN A 87 -24.17 4.61 -0.45
CA ASN A 87 -22.98 3.90 0.04
C ASN A 87 -21.95 4.86 0.69
N ILE A 88 -22.19 5.19 1.97
CA ILE A 88 -21.34 6.10 2.76
C ILE A 88 -19.93 5.51 2.91
N GLU A 89 -19.81 4.23 3.24
CA GLU A 89 -18.51 3.57 3.48
C GLU A 89 -17.63 3.62 2.23
N GLY A 90 -18.20 3.29 1.07
CA GLY A 90 -17.50 3.37 -0.21
C GLY A 90 -17.04 4.78 -0.56
N SER A 91 -17.88 5.79 -0.29
CA SER A 91 -17.53 7.19 -0.50
C SER A 91 -16.38 7.64 0.42
N LEU A 92 -16.34 7.14 1.67
CA LEU A 92 -15.24 7.39 2.60
C LEU A 92 -13.95 6.72 2.13
N VAL A 93 -14.00 5.51 1.55
CA VAL A 93 -12.83 4.85 0.97
C VAL A 93 -12.27 5.64 -0.20
N ASP A 94 -13.11 6.09 -1.14
CA ASP A 94 -12.66 6.94 -2.25
C ASP A 94 -12.02 8.24 -1.76
N TRP A 95 -12.68 8.93 -0.82
CA TRP A 95 -12.14 10.15 -0.23
C TRP A 95 -10.78 9.93 0.45
N LEU A 96 -10.64 8.84 1.18
CA LEU A 96 -9.41 8.52 1.90
C LEU A 96 -8.27 8.15 0.95
N MET A 97 -8.56 7.35 -0.08
CA MET A 97 -7.59 7.03 -1.13
C MET A 97 -7.18 8.29 -1.93
N GLY A 98 -8.13 9.18 -2.22
CA GLY A 98 -7.86 10.49 -2.80
C GLY A 98 -6.95 11.34 -1.91
N SER A 99 -7.18 11.33 -0.60
CA SER A 99 -6.35 12.04 0.38
C SER A 99 -4.92 11.51 0.43
N ILE A 100 -4.74 10.18 0.45
CA ILE A 100 -3.41 9.54 0.36
C ILE A 100 -2.70 9.97 -0.94
N PHE A 101 -3.40 9.93 -2.06
CA PHE A 101 -2.86 10.33 -3.35
C PHE A 101 -2.38 11.79 -3.36
N HIS A 102 -3.21 12.73 -2.88
CA HIS A 102 -2.85 14.15 -2.84
C HIS A 102 -1.69 14.44 -1.89
N GLU A 103 -1.67 13.78 -0.73
CA GLU A 103 -0.57 13.90 0.22
C GLU A 103 0.74 13.38 -0.37
N ALA A 104 0.71 12.24 -1.06
CA ALA A 104 1.87 11.66 -1.72
C ALA A 104 2.40 12.55 -2.87
N MET A 105 1.51 13.15 -3.65
CA MET A 105 1.86 14.11 -4.70
C MET A 105 2.57 15.34 -4.13
N ARG A 106 2.05 15.89 -3.04
CA ARG A 106 2.66 17.04 -2.35
C ARG A 106 4.03 16.69 -1.76
N LEU A 107 4.12 15.52 -1.12
CA LEU A 107 5.40 14.99 -0.62
C LEU A 107 6.43 14.83 -1.73
N ARG A 108 6.02 14.30 -2.89
CA ARG A 108 6.89 14.19 -4.06
C ARG A 108 7.41 15.57 -4.46
N GLU A 109 6.55 16.57 -4.61
CA GLU A 109 6.99 17.93 -4.96
C GLU A 109 8.00 18.51 -3.96
N ASP A 110 7.76 18.36 -2.67
CA ASP A 110 8.66 18.89 -1.65
C ASP A 110 10.01 18.13 -1.61
N VAL A 111 10.00 16.81 -1.80
CA VAL A 111 11.24 16.02 -1.98
C VAL A 111 12.00 16.48 -3.24
N ASN A 112 11.31 16.79 -4.34
CA ASN A 112 11.94 17.32 -5.55
C ASN A 112 12.63 18.66 -5.29
N ILE A 113 11.99 19.54 -4.51
CA ILE A 113 12.56 20.83 -4.13
C ILE A 113 13.84 20.61 -3.30
N LEU A 114 13.80 19.71 -2.33
CA LEU A 114 14.99 19.37 -1.53
C LEU A 114 16.12 18.82 -2.40
N ASN A 115 15.80 17.94 -3.37
CA ASN A 115 16.79 17.31 -4.24
C ASN A 115 17.48 18.33 -5.15
N ASN A 116 16.73 19.25 -5.74
CA ASN A 116 17.25 20.21 -6.72
C ASN A 116 17.84 21.48 -6.09
N TYR A 117 17.26 21.95 -4.98
CA TYR A 117 17.59 23.25 -4.37
C TYR A 117 18.22 23.13 -2.98
N GLY A 118 18.41 21.91 -2.49
CA GLY A 118 19.16 21.61 -1.27
C GLY A 118 20.57 22.19 -1.28
N SER A 119 21.09 22.47 -0.09
CA SER A 119 22.30 23.29 0.08
C SER A 119 23.57 22.69 -0.56
N ALA A 120 23.68 21.36 -0.64
CA ALA A 120 24.80 20.66 -1.27
C ALA A 120 24.66 20.61 -2.80
N THR A 121 23.48 20.22 -3.32
CA THR A 121 23.23 20.11 -4.76
C THR A 121 23.32 21.45 -5.48
N PHE A 122 22.78 22.51 -4.85
CA PHE A 122 22.86 23.86 -5.40
C PHE A 122 24.30 24.37 -5.46
N LYS A 123 25.10 24.16 -4.39
CA LYS A 123 26.52 24.55 -4.37
C LYS A 123 27.32 23.79 -5.42
N ASN A 124 27.07 22.49 -5.57
CA ASN A 124 27.74 21.66 -6.58
C ASN A 124 27.39 22.08 -8.01
N ARG A 125 26.10 22.39 -8.31
CA ARG A 125 25.71 22.95 -9.61
C ARG A 125 26.35 24.31 -9.88
N GLN A 126 26.42 25.19 -8.88
CA GLN A 126 27.08 26.49 -9.02
C GLN A 126 28.58 26.35 -9.27
N MET A 127 29.26 25.40 -8.61
CA MET A 127 30.67 25.11 -8.85
C MET A 127 30.94 24.48 -10.23
N ARG A 128 30.09 23.56 -10.70
CA ARG A 128 30.19 22.96 -12.04
C ARG A 128 29.95 24.00 -13.15
N ALA A 129 28.93 24.84 -13.01
CA ALA A 129 28.64 25.91 -13.96
C ALA A 129 29.76 26.98 -14.03
N ALA A 130 30.49 27.21 -12.93
CA ALA A 130 31.66 28.07 -12.92
C ALA A 130 32.86 27.44 -13.66
N GLN A 131 33.06 26.12 -13.51
CA GLN A 131 34.11 25.37 -14.22
C GLN A 131 33.87 25.28 -15.73
N GLU A 132 32.64 25.02 -16.18
CA GLU A 132 32.30 24.90 -17.61
C GLU A 132 32.42 26.23 -18.37
N ASN A 133 32.17 27.36 -17.72
CA ASN A 133 32.27 28.69 -18.33
C ASN A 133 33.68 29.30 -18.28
N GLY A 134 34.71 28.53 -17.93
CA GLY A 134 36.11 28.97 -17.87
C GLY A 134 36.36 30.15 -16.93
N SER A 135 35.39 30.46 -16.07
CA SER A 135 35.41 31.61 -15.19
C SER A 135 35.95 31.15 -13.84
N GLN A 136 37.05 31.74 -13.36
CA GLN A 136 37.43 31.57 -11.96
C GLN A 136 36.21 31.89 -11.07
N PRO A 137 36.10 31.30 -9.86
CA PRO A 137 35.02 31.61 -8.92
C PRO A 137 35.18 33.05 -8.39
N GLN A 138 35.03 34.02 -9.28
CA GLN A 138 34.80 35.40 -8.97
C GLN A 138 33.45 35.44 -8.25
N ASN A 139 33.43 36.17 -7.14
CA ASN A 139 32.24 36.51 -6.39
C ASN A 139 31.18 37.10 -7.34
N PHE A 140 30.35 36.24 -7.97
CA PHE A 140 29.14 36.70 -8.63
C PHE A 140 28.36 37.46 -7.55
N PRO A 141 28.13 38.78 -7.70
CA PRO A 141 27.37 39.50 -6.71
C PRO A 141 26.02 38.81 -6.63
N ALA A 142 25.73 38.23 -5.46
CA ALA A 142 24.47 37.54 -5.22
C ALA A 142 23.37 38.44 -5.79
N SER A 143 22.63 37.91 -6.78
CA SER A 143 21.63 38.68 -7.50
C SER A 143 20.74 39.39 -6.46
N ARG A 144 20.23 40.59 -6.78
CA ARG A 144 19.38 41.33 -5.83
C ARG A 144 18.24 40.45 -5.29
N LEU A 145 17.74 39.52 -6.11
CA LEU A 145 16.80 38.45 -5.74
C LEU A 145 17.34 37.46 -4.71
N ALA A 146 18.58 36.96 -4.88
CA ALA A 146 19.22 36.05 -3.92
C ALA A 146 19.50 36.69 -2.55
N LYS A 147 19.61 38.03 -2.49
CA LYS A 147 19.73 38.78 -1.22
C LYS A 147 18.38 39.01 -0.53
N ILE A 148 17.28 39.03 -1.29
CA ILE A 148 15.91 39.21 -0.77
C ILE A 148 15.33 37.86 -0.31
N MET A 149 15.66 36.78 -1.02
CA MET A 149 15.12 35.46 -0.74
C MET A 149 15.89 34.75 0.36
N ASP A 150 15.23 34.48 1.49
CA ASP A 150 15.78 33.66 2.56
C ASP A 150 15.71 32.16 2.22
N ARG A 151 16.52 31.76 1.24
CA ARG A 151 16.56 30.39 0.75
C ARG A 151 16.82 29.37 1.85
N LYS A 152 17.67 29.71 2.83
CA LYS A 152 18.04 28.77 3.90
C LYS A 152 16.81 28.42 4.75
N ASN A 153 16.01 29.42 5.13
CA ASN A 153 14.81 29.17 5.91
C ASN A 153 13.68 28.56 5.07
N LEU A 154 13.57 28.88 3.77
CA LEU A 154 12.63 28.21 2.87
C LEU A 154 12.92 26.72 2.76
N ILE A 155 14.18 26.34 2.48
CA ILE A 155 14.58 24.93 2.38
C ILE A 155 14.42 24.21 3.72
N LYS A 156 14.71 24.88 4.84
CA LYS A 156 14.45 24.31 6.17
C LYS A 156 12.96 24.04 6.40
N ARG A 157 12.08 24.94 5.93
CA ARG A 157 10.62 24.75 6.03
C ARG A 157 10.16 23.55 5.19
N VAL A 158 10.57 23.47 3.92
CA VAL A 158 10.26 22.33 3.06
C VAL A 158 10.70 21.00 3.69
N ALA A 159 11.87 20.98 4.33
CA ALA A 159 12.34 19.77 5.01
C ALA A 159 11.47 19.38 6.22
N VAL A 160 10.95 20.36 6.97
CA VAL A 160 9.96 20.12 8.03
C VAL A 160 8.63 19.64 7.44
N ASP A 161 8.19 20.21 6.32
CA ASP A 161 6.96 19.83 5.63
C ASP A 161 7.04 18.38 5.15
N VAL A 162 8.14 17.95 4.53
CA VAL A 162 8.38 16.54 4.13
C VAL A 162 8.24 15.58 5.32
N MET A 163 8.77 15.94 6.48
CA MET A 163 8.62 15.09 7.69
C MET A 163 7.16 14.99 8.10
N GLN A 164 6.44 16.11 8.17
CA GLN A 164 5.03 16.13 8.55
C GLN A 164 4.16 15.35 7.56
N GLN A 165 4.43 15.49 6.26
CA GLN A 165 3.72 14.78 5.20
C GLN A 165 3.94 13.27 5.25
N MET A 166 5.16 12.82 5.61
CA MET A 166 5.43 11.40 5.79
C MET A 166 4.65 10.81 6.97
N GLU A 167 4.59 11.51 8.11
CA GLU A 167 3.77 11.07 9.25
C GLU A 167 2.28 11.13 8.91
N GLN A 168 1.85 12.14 8.14
CA GLN A 168 0.48 12.25 7.65
C GLN A 168 0.10 11.09 6.72
N LEU A 169 0.99 10.68 5.81
CA LEU A 169 0.78 9.49 4.99
C LEU A 169 0.66 8.23 5.86
N ALA A 170 1.54 8.06 6.86
CA ALA A 170 1.48 6.91 7.75
C ALA A 170 0.13 6.84 8.49
N PHE A 171 -0.36 7.98 8.97
CA PHE A 171 -1.68 8.08 9.57
C PHE A 171 -2.79 7.71 8.57
N LEU A 172 -2.79 8.28 7.37
CA LEU A 172 -3.83 8.01 6.36
C LEU A 172 -3.84 6.54 5.92
N PHE A 173 -2.68 5.91 5.73
CA PHE A 173 -2.57 4.48 5.44
C PHE A 173 -3.13 3.62 6.58
N GLY A 174 -2.83 3.98 7.83
CA GLY A 174 -3.41 3.30 9.00
C GLY A 174 -4.94 3.41 9.03
N GLN A 175 -5.48 4.58 8.73
CA GLN A 175 -6.93 4.78 8.64
C GLN A 175 -7.56 3.98 7.49
N ALA A 176 -6.90 3.91 6.34
CA ALA A 176 -7.39 3.15 5.19
C ALA A 176 -7.39 1.65 5.50
N ASN A 177 -6.35 1.18 6.18
CA ASN A 177 -6.25 -0.20 6.63
C ASN A 177 -7.39 -0.59 7.58
N ASN A 178 -7.63 0.25 8.60
CA ASN A 178 -8.72 0.04 9.56
C ASN A 178 -10.11 0.05 8.90
N MET A 179 -10.32 0.96 7.95
CA MET A 179 -11.59 1.05 7.20
C MET A 179 -11.82 -0.22 6.39
N LEU A 180 -10.84 -0.64 5.59
CA LEU A 180 -10.94 -1.84 4.77
C LEU A 180 -11.18 -3.10 5.62
N ARG A 181 -10.52 -3.20 6.78
CA ARG A 181 -10.73 -4.30 7.71
C ARG A 181 -12.16 -4.33 8.28
N THR A 182 -12.71 -3.18 8.62
CA THR A 182 -14.09 -3.07 9.16
C THR A 182 -15.12 -3.47 8.11
N MET A 183 -14.89 -3.09 6.84
CA MET A 183 -15.78 -3.40 5.73
C MET A 183 -15.84 -4.89 5.36
N LEU A 184 -14.87 -5.72 5.80
CA LEU A 184 -14.82 -7.14 5.42
C LEU A 184 -16.10 -7.91 5.81
N SER A 185 -16.71 -7.57 6.95
CA SER A 185 -17.95 -8.22 7.40
C SER A 185 -19.10 -8.04 6.40
N GLY A 186 -19.22 -6.87 5.78
CA GLY A 186 -20.19 -6.60 4.70
C GLY A 186 -19.85 -7.28 3.37
N LEU A 187 -18.68 -7.91 3.27
CA LEU A 187 -18.16 -8.57 2.07
C LEU A 187 -18.04 -10.09 2.22
N ALA A 188 -18.59 -10.68 3.28
CA ALA A 188 -18.50 -12.11 3.58
C ALA A 188 -19.05 -13.01 2.44
N ASP A 189 -20.05 -12.52 1.68
CA ASP A 189 -20.61 -13.24 0.52
C ASP A 189 -19.71 -13.21 -0.72
N ASN A 190 -18.64 -12.42 -0.71
CA ASN A 190 -17.66 -12.39 -1.79
C ASN A 190 -16.62 -13.50 -1.59
N PHE A 191 -16.94 -14.72 -2.03
CA PHE A 191 -16.08 -15.89 -1.82
C PHE A 191 -14.72 -15.80 -2.55
N LEU A 192 -14.59 -14.93 -3.57
CA LEU A 192 -13.29 -14.64 -4.18
C LEU A 192 -12.41 -13.81 -3.24
N LEU A 193 -12.98 -12.84 -2.53
CA LEU A 193 -12.26 -12.09 -1.49
C LEU A 193 -11.87 -13.00 -0.33
N VAL A 194 -12.78 -13.83 0.18
CA VAL A 194 -12.48 -14.79 1.25
C VAL A 194 -11.31 -15.70 0.84
N ARG A 195 -11.36 -16.23 -0.39
CA ARG A 195 -10.26 -17.03 -0.93
C ARG A 195 -8.96 -16.23 -1.05
N PHE A 196 -9.01 -14.99 -1.51
CA PHE A 196 -7.84 -14.11 -1.58
C PHE A 196 -7.20 -13.92 -0.18
N LEU A 197 -7.99 -13.73 0.87
CA LEU A 197 -7.47 -13.61 2.24
C LEU A 197 -6.76 -14.88 2.71
N VAL A 198 -7.27 -16.07 2.34
CA VAL A 198 -6.55 -17.34 2.58
C VAL A 198 -5.23 -17.39 1.80
N GLU A 199 -5.24 -16.97 0.53
CA GLU A 199 -4.04 -16.99 -0.32
C GLU A 199 -2.97 -16.00 0.15
N GLN A 200 -3.37 -14.95 0.89
CA GLN A 200 -2.50 -13.91 1.44
C GLN A 200 -2.47 -13.93 2.98
N GLU A 201 -2.61 -15.10 3.60
CA GLU A 201 -2.69 -15.27 5.06
C GLU A 201 -1.52 -14.59 5.80
N ASP A 202 -0.29 -14.75 5.31
CA ASP A 202 0.90 -14.10 5.89
C ASP A 202 0.80 -12.56 5.85
N ILE A 203 0.31 -12.01 4.73
CA ILE A 203 0.16 -10.57 4.57
C ILE A 203 -0.95 -10.03 5.48
N VAL A 204 -2.03 -10.78 5.63
CA VAL A 204 -3.15 -10.45 6.52
C VAL A 204 -2.64 -10.34 7.96
N GLU A 205 -1.84 -11.31 8.41
CA GLU A 205 -1.24 -11.31 9.74
C GLU A 205 -0.26 -10.14 9.94
N ASP A 206 0.61 -9.87 8.97
CA ASP A 206 1.54 -8.73 9.01
C ASP A 206 0.82 -7.38 9.05
N LEU A 207 -0.27 -7.24 8.27
CA LEU A 207 -0.95 -5.98 8.04
C LEU A 207 -1.88 -5.58 9.19
N TRP A 208 -2.56 -6.54 9.79
CA TRP A 208 -3.55 -6.30 10.86
C TRP A 208 -3.08 -6.76 12.24
N GLY A 209 -2.00 -7.56 12.32
CA GLY A 209 -1.51 -8.10 13.60
C GLY A 209 -2.46 -9.11 14.23
N GLU A 210 -3.32 -9.74 13.42
CA GLU A 210 -4.31 -10.73 13.83
C GLU A 210 -4.30 -11.92 12.88
N GLY A 211 -4.66 -13.10 13.39
CA GLY A 211 -4.70 -14.30 12.57
C GLY A 211 -5.91 -14.29 11.63
N LEU A 212 -5.80 -15.00 10.51
CA LEU A 212 -6.92 -15.17 9.57
C LEU A 212 -8.18 -15.75 10.24
N VAL A 213 -8.00 -16.52 11.32
CA VAL A 213 -9.09 -17.06 12.14
C VAL A 213 -9.91 -15.94 12.78
N ASP A 214 -9.25 -14.92 13.35
CA ASP A 214 -9.92 -13.79 14.00
C ASP A 214 -10.64 -12.92 12.95
N VAL A 215 -9.99 -12.70 11.80
CA VAL A 215 -10.61 -12.05 10.64
C VAL A 215 -11.89 -12.77 10.21
N PHE A 216 -11.85 -14.10 10.08
CA PHE A 216 -13.03 -14.88 9.72
C PHE A 216 -14.08 -14.95 10.82
N ALA A 217 -13.68 -14.95 12.09
CA ALA A 217 -14.63 -14.84 13.19
C ALA A 217 -15.42 -13.53 13.06
N ASP A 218 -14.76 -12.40 12.80
CA ASP A 218 -15.43 -11.12 12.60
C ASP A 218 -16.31 -11.10 11.34
N MET A 219 -15.80 -11.61 10.21
CA MET A 219 -16.55 -11.66 8.96
C MET A 219 -17.81 -12.54 9.05
N PHE A 220 -17.75 -13.62 9.82
CA PHE A 220 -18.79 -14.65 9.90
C PHE A 220 -19.42 -14.76 11.29
N LEU A 221 -19.64 -13.65 11.99
CA LEU A 221 -20.42 -13.58 13.24
C LEU A 221 -19.97 -14.60 14.32
N GLY A 222 -18.66 -14.69 14.53
CA GLY A 222 -18.01 -15.60 15.49
C GLY A 222 -17.78 -17.02 14.98
N THR A 223 -18.01 -17.30 13.70
CA THR A 223 -17.88 -18.66 13.14
C THR A 223 -16.78 -18.74 12.06
N PRO A 224 -15.49 -18.85 12.44
CA PRO A 224 -14.39 -18.90 11.48
C PRO A 224 -14.47 -20.09 10.51
N ALA A 225 -15.10 -21.20 10.94
CA ALA A 225 -15.37 -22.35 10.08
C ALA A 225 -16.12 -21.97 8.78
N ARG A 226 -17.07 -21.01 8.85
CA ARG A 226 -17.81 -20.54 7.68
C ARG A 226 -16.91 -19.81 6.67
N GLY A 227 -15.90 -19.07 7.15
CA GLY A 227 -14.91 -18.45 6.28
C GLY A 227 -14.07 -19.48 5.51
N PHE A 228 -13.62 -20.53 6.19
CA PHE A 228 -12.92 -21.63 5.52
C PHE A 228 -13.84 -22.39 4.55
N CYS A 229 -15.11 -22.62 4.88
CA CYS A 229 -16.08 -23.19 3.95
C CYS A 229 -16.31 -22.31 2.72
N ALA A 230 -16.45 -20.99 2.89
CA ALA A 230 -16.59 -20.04 1.78
C ALA A 230 -15.37 -20.06 0.85
N ALA A 231 -14.16 -20.09 1.41
CA ALA A 231 -12.93 -20.26 0.62
C ALA A 231 -12.88 -21.63 -0.09
N GLY A 232 -13.28 -22.71 0.59
CA GLY A 232 -13.38 -24.06 0.02
C GLY A 232 -14.34 -24.11 -1.18
N SER A 233 -15.51 -23.49 -1.04
CA SER A 233 -16.50 -23.34 -2.10
C SER A 233 -15.93 -22.57 -3.29
N SER A 234 -15.22 -21.46 -3.05
CA SER A 234 -14.53 -20.68 -4.09
C SER A 234 -13.50 -21.49 -4.87
N TYR A 235 -12.65 -22.27 -4.17
CA TYR A 235 -11.70 -23.17 -4.81
C TYR A 235 -12.37 -24.28 -5.61
N MET A 236 -13.47 -24.83 -5.08
CA MET A 236 -14.22 -25.90 -5.75
C MET A 236 -14.86 -25.40 -7.06
N SER A 237 -15.43 -24.20 -7.07
CA SER A 237 -15.93 -23.56 -8.30
C SER A 237 -14.81 -23.34 -9.34
N GLY A 238 -13.58 -23.09 -8.87
CA GLY A 238 -12.38 -23.03 -9.72
C GLY A 238 -11.79 -24.38 -10.10
N GLN A 239 -12.40 -25.51 -9.69
CA GLN A 239 -11.90 -26.88 -9.87
C GLN A 239 -10.56 -27.17 -9.18
N TRP A 240 -10.19 -26.39 -8.18
CA TRP A 240 -8.96 -26.56 -7.41
C TRP A 240 -9.21 -27.50 -6.22
N TYR A 241 -9.57 -28.74 -6.53
CA TYR A 241 -10.12 -29.69 -5.56
C TYR A 241 -9.22 -29.95 -4.36
N THR A 242 -7.90 -30.04 -4.56
CA THR A 242 -6.94 -30.24 -3.45
C THR A 242 -6.95 -29.06 -2.48
N ARG A 243 -7.00 -27.82 -2.99
CA ARG A 243 -7.07 -26.62 -2.13
C ARG A 243 -8.42 -26.50 -1.44
N ALA A 244 -9.51 -26.81 -2.14
CA ALA A 244 -10.84 -26.88 -1.54
C ALA A 244 -10.89 -27.88 -0.37
N LEU A 245 -10.31 -29.07 -0.55
CA LEU A 245 -10.24 -30.11 0.47
C LEU A 245 -9.48 -29.63 1.73
N ILE A 246 -8.36 -28.93 1.55
CA ILE A 246 -7.59 -28.36 2.66
C ILE A 246 -8.46 -27.34 3.43
N MET A 247 -9.21 -26.49 2.73
CA MET A 247 -10.07 -25.49 3.38
C MET A 247 -11.20 -26.13 4.20
N TYR A 248 -11.92 -27.10 3.65
CA TYR A 248 -12.97 -27.78 4.42
C TYR A 248 -12.40 -28.56 5.61
N LYS A 249 -11.19 -29.13 5.49
CA LYS A 249 -10.50 -29.72 6.66
C LYS A 249 -10.15 -28.67 7.71
N ARG A 250 -9.68 -27.49 7.32
CA ARG A 250 -9.46 -26.36 8.25
C ARG A 250 -10.77 -25.96 8.94
N ALA A 251 -11.89 -25.93 8.22
CA ALA A 251 -13.19 -25.62 8.82
C ALA A 251 -13.56 -26.59 9.96
N LEU A 252 -13.35 -27.91 9.77
CA LEU A 252 -13.61 -28.93 10.80
C LEU A 252 -12.73 -28.82 12.04
N VAL A 253 -11.56 -28.18 11.96
CA VAL A 253 -10.72 -27.92 13.15
C VAL A 253 -11.40 -26.93 14.09
N PHE A 254 -12.21 -26.01 13.56
CA PHE A 254 -12.91 -24.98 14.34
C PHE A 254 -14.37 -25.32 14.64
N ASP A 255 -15.00 -26.16 13.81
CA ASP A 255 -16.34 -26.69 14.05
C ASP A 255 -16.41 -28.14 13.53
N GLU A 256 -16.17 -29.09 14.44
CA GLU A 256 -16.23 -30.53 14.15
C GLU A 256 -17.62 -30.96 13.65
N GLY A 257 -18.67 -30.22 14.00
CA GLY A 257 -20.06 -30.45 13.60
C GLY A 257 -20.47 -29.77 12.29
N CYS A 258 -19.52 -29.17 11.56
CA CYS A 258 -19.83 -28.44 10.33
C CYS A 258 -20.30 -29.38 9.21
N ASN A 259 -21.62 -29.48 9.05
CA ASN A 259 -22.26 -30.36 8.05
C ASN A 259 -21.78 -30.08 6.61
N GLU A 260 -21.55 -28.80 6.26
CA GLU A 260 -21.06 -28.42 4.93
C GLU A 260 -19.67 -29.01 4.68
N ALA A 261 -18.74 -28.81 5.62
CA ALA A 261 -17.37 -29.28 5.49
C ALA A 261 -17.29 -30.82 5.44
N GLY A 262 -18.03 -31.50 6.31
CA GLY A 262 -18.09 -32.97 6.32
C GLY A 262 -18.54 -33.54 4.98
N GLY A 263 -19.68 -33.08 4.45
CA GLY A 263 -20.21 -33.55 3.17
C GLY A 263 -19.29 -33.23 1.99
N LYS A 264 -18.65 -32.05 1.99
CA LYS A 264 -17.76 -31.62 0.90
C LYS A 264 -16.43 -32.37 0.88
N ILE A 265 -15.90 -32.78 2.03
CA ILE A 265 -14.67 -33.57 2.09
C ILE A 265 -14.83 -34.92 1.39
N GLU A 266 -15.92 -35.64 1.65
CA GLU A 266 -16.21 -36.93 1.02
C GLU A 266 -16.34 -36.79 -0.50
N GLU A 267 -17.11 -35.79 -0.95
CA GLU A 267 -17.28 -35.48 -2.37
C GLU A 267 -15.94 -35.19 -3.06
N LEU A 268 -15.10 -34.35 -2.46
CA LEU A 268 -13.81 -33.95 -3.02
C LEU A 268 -12.80 -35.10 -3.06
N GLN A 269 -12.79 -35.99 -2.07
CA GLN A 269 -11.91 -37.16 -2.07
C GLN A 269 -12.21 -38.08 -3.27
N LEU A 270 -13.49 -38.32 -3.56
CA LEU A 270 -13.90 -39.11 -4.73
C LEU A 270 -13.52 -38.43 -6.05
N LEU A 271 -13.69 -37.10 -6.14
CA LEU A 271 -13.31 -36.33 -7.33
C LEU A 271 -11.80 -36.35 -7.59
N ILE A 272 -10.99 -36.18 -6.54
CA ILE A 272 -9.53 -36.22 -6.63
C ILE A 272 -9.06 -37.60 -7.07
N GLN A 273 -9.64 -38.68 -6.53
CA GLN A 273 -9.28 -40.06 -6.91
C GLN A 273 -9.65 -40.37 -8.36
N LYS A 274 -10.80 -39.88 -8.85
CA LYS A 274 -11.19 -40.04 -10.26
C LYS A 274 -10.27 -39.27 -11.20
N ASN A 275 -9.91 -38.04 -10.86
CA ASN A 275 -9.05 -37.21 -11.71
C ASN A 275 -7.60 -37.71 -11.75
N SER A 276 -7.07 -38.24 -10.64
CA SER A 276 -5.73 -38.83 -10.63
C SER A 276 -5.66 -40.12 -11.46
N ALA A 277 -6.73 -40.92 -11.46
CA ALA A 277 -6.83 -42.11 -12.32
C ALA A 277 -6.87 -41.77 -13.82
N PHE A 278 -7.48 -40.63 -14.19
CA PHE A 278 -7.50 -40.16 -15.58
C PHE A 278 -6.12 -39.63 -16.05
N LEU A 279 -5.37 -38.95 -15.17
CA LEU A 279 -4.05 -38.41 -15.51
C LEU A 279 -2.94 -39.47 -15.53
N GLY A 280 -3.09 -40.58 -14.80
CA GLY A 280 -2.14 -41.70 -14.80
C GLY A 280 -2.32 -42.70 -15.95
N ALA A 281 -3.34 -42.52 -16.79
CA ALA A 281 -3.67 -43.40 -17.92
C ALA A 281 -3.37 -42.78 -19.30
N ALA A 282 -2.78 -41.59 -19.35
CA ALA A 282 -2.32 -40.89 -20.54
C ALA A 282 -0.79 -40.93 -20.64
#